data_AF-A0A6I2RH17-F1
#
_entry.id   AF-A0A6I2RH17-F1
#
_cell.length_a   1.000
_cell.length_b   1.000
_cell.length_c   1.000
_cell.angle_alpha   90.00
_cell.angle_beta   90.00
_cell.angle_gamma   90.00
#
_symmetry.space_group_name_H-M   'P 1'
#
loop_
_entity.id
_entity.type
_entity.pdbx_description
1 polymer ?
#
loop_
_entity_poly.entity_id
_entity_poly.type
_entity_poly.pdbx_seq_one_letter_code
_entity_poly.pdbx_strand_id
1 'polypeptide(L)'
;MDLQGYLNQRGISKYRLAQISGVPNTTIVDICAGRSEIGRCAAKTVQQLAKALDCTMEDIMELSPAYESDTGLPTDKSYLECGLPDFLMESIAQMQAAWDRLDRGEKDLRWDCDYCNLQTDINNAEVNQVISSEQAWYLREKYLRMEKE
;
A
#
# COMPACT_ATOMS: atom_id res chain seq x y z
N MET A 1 5.69 -3.75 -4.76
CA MET A 1 4.78 -3.76 -5.93
C MET A 1 4.32 -5.20 -6.09
N ASP A 2 3.02 -5.42 -6.25
CA ASP A 2 2.47 -6.76 -6.45
C ASP A 2 2.47 -7.18 -7.93
N LEU A 3 2.15 -8.45 -8.21
CA LEU A 3 2.10 -8.96 -9.59
C LEU A 3 1.05 -8.23 -10.42
N GLN A 4 -0.10 -7.85 -9.84
CA GLN A 4 -1.15 -7.16 -10.58
C GLN A 4 -0.68 -5.78 -11.06
N GLY A 5 -0.03 -5.00 -10.18
CA GLY A 5 0.57 -3.71 -10.51
C GLY A 5 1.65 -3.84 -11.57
N TYR A 6 2.50 -4.87 -11.47
CA TYR A 6 3.55 -5.16 -12.45
C TYR A 6 2.98 -5.43 -13.86
N LEU A 7 1.88 -6.19 -13.93
CA LEU A 7 1.19 -6.47 -15.18
C LEU A 7 0.53 -5.24 -15.78
N ASN A 8 -0.08 -4.39 -14.95
CA ASN A 8 -0.69 -3.14 -15.38
C ASN A 8 0.36 -2.20 -15.99
N GLN A 9 1.54 -2.07 -15.36
CA GLN A 9 2.64 -1.24 -15.86
C GLN A 9 3.12 -1.68 -17.25
N ARG A 10 3.12 -2.98 -17.51
CA ARG A 10 3.56 -3.57 -18.80
C ARG A 10 2.43 -3.71 -19.82
N GLY A 11 1.19 -3.35 -19.47
CA GLY A 11 0.02 -3.53 -20.33
C GLY A 11 -0.28 -5.00 -20.66
N ILE A 12 0.11 -5.94 -19.79
CA ILE A 12 -0.08 -7.37 -19.99
C ILE A 12 -1.32 -7.83 -19.22
N SER A 13 -2.28 -8.48 -19.89
CA SER A 13 -3.43 -9.07 -19.21
C SER A 13 -3.08 -10.40 -18.54
N LYS A 14 -3.81 -10.79 -17.49
CA LYS A 14 -3.66 -12.09 -16.80
C LYS A 14 -3.78 -13.27 -17.78
N TYR A 15 -4.76 -13.19 -18.68
CA TYR A 15 -4.96 -14.16 -19.74
C TYR A 15 -3.76 -14.22 -20.70
N ARG A 16 -3.23 -13.06 -21.09
CA ARG A 16 -2.06 -13.01 -21.96
C ARG A 16 -0.85 -13.64 -21.28
N LEU A 17 -0.61 -13.33 -20.01
CA LEU A 17 0.46 -13.94 -19.21
C LEU A 17 0.32 -15.46 -19.16
N ALA A 18 -0.90 -15.99 -18.98
CA ALA A 18 -1.16 -17.42 -18.97
C ALA A 18 -0.75 -18.09 -20.30
N GLN A 19 -1.10 -17.45 -21.42
CA GLN A 19 -0.72 -17.95 -22.74
C GLN A 19 0.80 -17.98 -22.96
N ILE A 20 1.51 -16.92 -22.58
CA ILE A 20 2.95 -16.80 -22.88
C ILE A 20 3.84 -17.56 -21.89
N SER A 21 3.40 -17.75 -20.64
CA SER A 21 4.14 -18.48 -19.61
C SER A 21 3.85 -19.99 -19.61
N GLY A 22 2.71 -20.40 -20.15
CA GLY A 22 2.22 -21.77 -20.05
C GLY A 22 1.76 -22.15 -18.63
N VAL A 23 1.61 -21.16 -17.73
CA VAL A 23 1.05 -21.34 -16.40
C VAL A 23 -0.48 -21.26 -16.48
N PRO A 24 -1.25 -22.11 -15.78
CA PRO A 24 -2.70 -22.06 -15.79
C PRO A 24 -3.25 -20.68 -15.43
N ASN A 25 -4.28 -20.22 -16.16
CA ASN A 25 -4.91 -18.93 -15.90
C ASN A 25 -5.45 -18.83 -14.47
N THR A 26 -5.92 -19.94 -13.90
CA THR A 26 -6.35 -20.01 -12.49
C THR A 26 -5.22 -19.67 -11.54
N THR A 27 -4.04 -20.25 -11.72
CA THR A 27 -2.84 -19.96 -10.91
C THR A 27 -2.46 -18.48 -10.97
N ILE A 28 -2.46 -17.88 -12.17
CA ILE A 28 -2.15 -16.44 -12.31
C ILE A 28 -3.20 -15.57 -11.61
N VAL A 29 -4.48 -15.90 -11.75
CA VAL A 29 -5.57 -15.19 -11.08
C VAL A 29 -5.48 -15.35 -9.56
N ASP A 30 -5.11 -16.52 -9.07
CA ASP A 30 -4.92 -16.78 -7.63
C ASP A 30 -3.76 -15.95 -7.09
N ILE A 31 -2.63 -15.88 -7.81
CA ILE A 31 -1.49 -15.05 -7.41
C ILE A 31 -1.84 -13.56 -7.43
N CYS A 32 -2.46 -13.07 -8.51
CA CYS A 32 -2.86 -11.67 -8.62
C CYS A 32 -3.93 -11.26 -7.60
N ALA A 33 -4.72 -12.22 -7.11
CA ALA A 33 -5.70 -12.00 -6.05
C ALA A 33 -5.13 -12.25 -4.64
N GLY A 34 -3.83 -12.54 -4.52
CA GLY A 34 -3.15 -12.86 -3.26
C GLY A 34 -3.60 -14.15 -2.58
N ARG A 35 -4.36 -15.02 -3.26
CA ARG A 35 -4.72 -16.36 -2.76
C ARG A 35 -3.55 -17.34 -2.82
N SER A 36 -2.50 -17.01 -3.58
CA SER A 36 -1.26 -17.78 -3.66
C SER A 36 -0.06 -16.84 -3.76
N GLU A 37 0.99 -17.09 -3.00
CA GLU A 37 2.23 -16.32 -3.06
C GLU A 37 3.17 -16.88 -4.14
N ILE A 38 3.88 -16.01 -4.86
CA ILE A 38 4.87 -16.43 -5.87
C ILE A 38 5.96 -17.29 -5.22
N GLY A 39 6.41 -16.93 -4.01
CA GLY A 39 7.42 -17.69 -3.27
C GLY A 39 6.99 -19.10 -2.84
N ARG A 40 5.68 -19.39 -2.81
CA ARG A 40 5.14 -20.73 -2.50
C ARG A 40 4.88 -21.56 -3.75
N CYS A 41 4.98 -20.97 -4.95
CA CYS A 41 4.83 -21.70 -6.19
C CYS A 41 6.02 -22.62 -6.42
N ALA A 42 5.81 -23.71 -7.18
CA ALA A 42 6.91 -24.56 -7.61
C ALA A 42 7.96 -23.73 -8.37
N ALA A 43 9.24 -24.01 -8.17
CA ALA A 43 10.34 -23.29 -8.82
C ALA A 43 10.19 -23.20 -10.35
N LYS A 44 9.64 -24.26 -10.96
CA LYS A 44 9.29 -24.29 -12.38
C LYS A 44 8.29 -23.19 -12.76
N THR A 45 7.24 -22.99 -11.97
CA THR A 45 6.23 -21.94 -12.19
C THR A 45 6.86 -20.56 -12.10
N VAL A 46 7.68 -20.32 -11.07
CA VAL A 46 8.40 -19.04 -10.89
C VAL A 46 9.30 -18.76 -12.10
N GLN A 47 10.04 -19.77 -12.57
CA GLN A 47 10.88 -19.65 -13.76
C GLN A 47 10.07 -19.36 -15.03
N GLN A 48 8.93 -20.01 -15.21
CA GLN A 48 8.05 -19.79 -16.36
C GLN A 48 7.49 -18.36 -16.39
N LEU A 49 7.07 -17.85 -15.23
CA LEU A 49 6.57 -16.48 -15.10
C LEU A 49 7.69 -15.46 -15.35
N ALA A 50 8.88 -15.66 -14.74
CA ALA A 50 10.04 -14.79 -14.93
C ALA A 50 10.44 -14.71 -16.41
N LYS A 51 10.56 -15.86 -17.07
CA LYS A 51 10.88 -15.94 -18.50
C LYS A 51 9.83 -15.26 -19.38
N ALA A 52 8.55 -15.43 -19.06
CA ALA A 52 7.46 -14.80 -19.81
C ALA A 52 7.40 -13.28 -19.65
N LEU A 53 7.80 -12.79 -18.48
CA LEU A 53 7.87 -11.38 -18.15
C LEU A 53 9.22 -10.76 -18.49
N ASP A 54 10.15 -11.51 -19.09
CA ASP A 54 11.49 -11.04 -19.41
C ASP A 54 12.19 -10.38 -18.19
N CYS A 55 12.13 -11.08 -17.06
CA CYS A 55 12.80 -10.71 -15.82
C CYS A 55 13.49 -11.93 -15.20
N THR A 56 14.31 -11.68 -14.17
CA THR A 56 14.97 -12.76 -13.44
C THR A 56 14.01 -13.41 -12.43
N MET A 57 14.37 -14.61 -11.95
CA MET A 57 13.63 -15.23 -10.86
C MET A 57 13.75 -14.43 -9.56
N GLU A 58 14.83 -13.68 -9.37
CA GLU A 58 15.00 -12.78 -8.23
C GLU A 58 13.98 -11.64 -8.29
N ASP A 59 13.92 -10.93 -9.43
CA ASP A 59 12.99 -9.81 -9.64
C ASP A 59 11.52 -10.20 -9.36
N ILE A 60 11.11 -11.39 -9.81
CA ILE A 60 9.73 -11.83 -9.62
C ILE A 60 9.45 -12.30 -8.19
N MET A 61 10.47 -12.75 -7.46
CA MET A 61 10.35 -13.15 -6.06
C MET A 61 10.36 -11.94 -5.11
N GLU A 62 10.93 -10.81 -5.53
CA GLU A 62 10.83 -9.52 -4.82
C GLU A 62 9.43 -8.88 -4.90
N LEU A 63 8.54 -9.38 -5.75
CA LEU A 63 7.17 -8.89 -5.81
C LEU A 63 6.45 -9.21 -4.49
N SER A 64 5.98 -8.15 -3.84
CA SER A 64 5.23 -8.23 -2.60
C SER A 64 3.88 -8.92 -2.84
N PRO A 65 3.38 -9.73 -1.89
CA PRO A 65 2.01 -10.21 -1.97
C PRO A 65 1.04 -9.02 -1.96
N ALA A 66 -0.15 -9.21 -2.55
CA ALA A 66 -1.19 -8.18 -2.55
C ALA A 66 -1.90 -8.07 -1.19
N TYR A 67 -1.82 -9.12 -0.37
CA TYR A 67 -2.47 -9.24 0.93
C TYR A 67 -1.49 -9.81 1.96
N GLU A 68 -1.61 -9.36 3.20
CA GLU A 68 -0.88 -9.92 4.34
C GLU A 68 -1.39 -11.33 4.67
N SER A 69 -0.47 -12.28 4.83
CA SER A 69 -0.81 -13.70 4.96
C SER A 69 -1.49 -14.07 6.28
N ASP A 70 -1.32 -13.25 7.31
CA ASP A 70 -1.82 -13.44 8.67
C ASP A 70 -3.19 -12.80 8.89
N THR A 71 -3.38 -11.56 8.40
CA THR A 71 -4.63 -10.80 8.57
C THR A 71 -5.59 -10.96 7.39
N GLY A 72 -5.08 -11.32 6.20
CA GLY A 72 -5.85 -11.33 4.95
C GLY A 72 -6.23 -9.93 4.44
N LEU A 73 -5.68 -8.87 5.05
CA LEU A 73 -5.90 -7.49 4.63
C LEU A 73 -4.95 -7.11 3.49
N PRO A 74 -5.33 -6.15 2.62
CA PRO A 74 -4.42 -5.65 1.59
C PRO A 74 -3.12 -5.12 2.21
N THR A 75 -1.98 -5.44 1.60
CA THR A 75 -0.68 -4.91 2.05
C THR A 75 -0.61 -3.39 1.87
N ASP A 76 -1.33 -2.86 0.88
CA ASP A 76 -1.58 -1.42 0.77
C ASP A 76 -2.65 -0.99 1.78
N LYS A 77 -2.22 -0.25 2.80
CA LYS A 77 -3.08 0.28 3.87
C LYS A 77 -3.90 1.50 3.49
N SER A 78 -3.91 1.92 2.22
CA SER A 78 -4.72 3.06 1.74
C SER A 78 -6.21 2.95 2.06
N TYR A 79 -6.73 1.72 2.27
CA TYR A 79 -8.11 1.50 2.73
C TYR A 79 -8.41 2.17 4.09
N LEU A 80 -7.40 2.41 4.93
CA LEU A 80 -7.57 3.11 6.22
C LEU A 80 -7.86 4.61 6.05
N GLU A 81 -7.71 5.15 4.85
CA GLU A 81 -8.02 6.55 4.51
C GLU A 81 -9.40 6.71 3.87
N CYS A 82 -10.14 5.62 3.71
CA CYS A 82 -11.51 5.67 3.21
C CYS A 82 -12.47 6.15 4.30
N GLY A 83 -13.39 7.03 3.92
CA GLY A 83 -14.48 7.48 4.80
C GLY A 83 -14.05 8.43 5.92
N LEU A 84 -12.89 9.09 5.79
CA LEU A 84 -12.48 10.13 6.74
C LEU A 84 -13.42 11.34 6.65
N PRO A 85 -13.76 11.99 7.79
CA PRO A 85 -14.57 13.20 7.79
C PRO A 85 -13.82 14.39 7.19
N ASP A 86 -14.56 15.35 6.63
CA ASP A 86 -14.00 16.50 5.90
C ASP A 86 -12.97 17.29 6.70
N PHE A 87 -13.26 17.59 7.98
CA PHE A 87 -12.33 18.32 8.85
C PHE A 87 -10.98 17.61 9.01
N LEU A 88 -11.00 16.28 9.06
CA LEU A 88 -9.79 15.47 9.21
C LEU A 88 -9.02 15.40 7.89
N MET A 89 -9.72 15.33 6.75
CA MET A 89 -9.07 15.43 5.44
C MET A 89 -8.40 16.80 5.25
N GLU A 90 -9.03 17.87 5.73
CA GLU A 90 -8.47 19.23 5.68
C GLU A 90 -7.19 19.36 6.52
N SER A 91 -7.17 18.87 7.76
CA SER A 91 -5.97 18.94 8.60
C SER A 91 -4.85 18.00 8.12
N ILE A 92 -5.18 16.85 7.54
CA ILE A 92 -4.21 16.00 6.83
C ILE A 92 -3.54 16.78 5.70
N ALA A 93 -4.33 17.45 4.85
CA ALA A 93 -3.81 18.21 3.71
C ALA A 93 -2.90 19.37 4.17
N GLN A 94 -3.24 20.05 5.26
CA GLN A 94 -2.40 21.11 5.85
C GLN A 94 -1.06 20.56 6.33
N MET A 95 -1.07 19.45 7.08
CA MET A 95 0.15 18.80 7.56
C MET A 95 1.03 18.31 6.41
N GLN A 96 0.45 17.69 5.38
CA GLN A 96 1.20 17.28 4.18
C GLN A 96 1.87 18.47 3.51
N ALA A 97 1.15 19.58 3.34
CA ALA A 97 1.72 20.78 2.74
C ALA A 97 2.87 21.37 3.58
N ALA A 98 2.80 21.26 4.92
CA ALA A 98 3.88 21.67 5.81
C ALA A 98 5.11 20.75 5.68
N TRP A 99 4.91 19.44 5.63
CA TRP A 99 5.99 18.49 5.38
C TRP A 99 6.64 18.71 4.02
N ASP A 100 5.87 18.93 2.97
CA ASP A 100 6.41 19.21 1.63
C ASP A 100 7.31 20.45 1.62
N ARG A 101 6.99 21.49 2.41
CA ARG A 101 7.85 22.68 2.56
C ARG A 101 9.13 22.34 3.33
N LEU A 102 9.00 21.67 4.47
CA LEU A 102 10.14 21.31 5.32
C LEU A 102 11.12 20.35 4.63
N ASP A 103 10.60 19.35 3.91
CA ASP A 103 11.42 18.37 3.18
C ASP A 103 12.17 19.01 1.99
N ARG A 104 11.67 20.15 1.46
CA ARG A 104 12.40 21.00 0.50
C ARG A 104 13.44 21.91 1.16
N GLY A 105 13.58 21.88 2.49
CA GLY A 105 14.49 22.73 3.25
C GLY A 105 13.98 24.14 3.50
N GLU A 106 12.69 24.41 3.24
CA GLU A 106 12.08 25.70 3.55
C GLU A 106 11.89 25.84 5.06
N LYS A 107 12.00 27.08 5.56
CA LYS A 107 11.66 27.36 6.96
C LYS A 107 10.16 27.52 7.08
N ASP A 108 9.51 26.50 7.64
CA ASP A 108 8.15 26.63 8.17
C ASP A 108 8.24 26.86 9.68
N LEU A 109 7.64 27.94 10.18
CA LEU A 109 7.59 28.26 11.62
C LEU A 109 6.27 27.81 12.27
N ARG A 110 5.34 27.25 11.50
CA ARG A 110 4.00 26.88 11.96
C ARG A 110 3.67 25.40 11.79
N TRP A 111 4.61 24.60 11.30
CA TRP A 111 4.39 23.15 11.14
C TRP A 111 4.00 22.47 12.45
N ASP A 112 4.46 23.00 13.59
CA ASP A 112 4.12 22.53 14.94
C ASP A 112 2.64 22.78 15.28
N CYS A 113 2.08 23.88 14.80
CA CYS A 113 0.65 24.17 14.90
C CYS A 113 -0.16 23.21 14.03
N ASP A 114 0.27 22.98 12.78
CA ASP A 114 -0.39 22.02 11.87
C ASP A 114 -0.34 20.59 12.44
N TYR A 115 0.78 20.21 13.05
CA TYR A 115 0.94 18.95 13.78
C TYR A 115 -0.06 18.84 14.94
N CYS A 116 -0.13 19.87 15.80
CA CYS A 116 -1.05 19.88 16.94
C CYS A 116 -2.51 19.83 16.51
N ASN A 117 -2.86 20.53 15.43
CA ASN A 117 -4.20 20.53 14.86
C ASN A 117 -4.58 19.13 14.37
N LEU A 118 -3.74 18.51 13.53
CA LEU A 118 -4.01 17.16 13.03
C LEU A 118 -4.08 16.13 14.17
N GLN A 119 -3.18 16.20 15.15
CA GLN A 119 -3.25 15.33 16.32
C GLN A 119 -4.56 15.51 17.10
N THR A 120 -5.05 16.75 17.22
CA THR A 120 -6.32 17.08 17.89
C THR A 120 -7.50 16.53 17.11
N ASP A 121 -7.52 16.67 15.79
CA ASP A 121 -8.59 16.17 14.92
C ASP A 121 -8.63 14.63 14.91
N ILE A 122 -7.47 13.96 14.84
CA ILE A 122 -7.39 12.49 14.96
C ILE A 122 -7.97 12.06 16.31
N ASN A 123 -7.56 12.72 17.42
CA ASN A 123 -8.07 12.40 18.75
C ASN A 123 -9.59 12.62 18.84
N ASN A 124 -10.10 13.72 18.27
CA ASN A 124 -11.53 14.00 18.24
C ASN A 124 -12.30 12.93 17.47
N ALA A 125 -11.84 12.56 16.28
CA ALA A 125 -12.46 11.55 15.44
C ALA A 125 -12.45 10.17 16.11
N GLU A 126 -11.34 9.79 16.76
CA GLU A 126 -11.21 8.51 17.47
C GLU A 126 -12.11 8.45 18.71
N VAL A 127 -12.09 9.47 19.57
CA VAL A 127 -12.90 9.52 20.80
C VAL A 127 -14.40 9.52 20.50
N ASN A 128 -14.82 10.21 19.43
CA ASN A 128 -16.21 10.23 18.99
C ASN A 128 -16.58 9.03 18.09
N GLN A 129 -15.68 8.05 17.93
CA GLN A 129 -15.91 6.83 17.14
C GLN A 129 -16.27 7.08 15.67
N VAL A 130 -15.82 8.21 15.11
CA VAL A 130 -15.95 8.54 13.69
C VAL A 130 -14.96 7.73 12.84
N ILE A 131 -13.79 7.42 13.41
CA ILE A 131 -12.78 6.53 12.83
C ILE A 131 -12.40 5.44 13.83
N SER A 132 -11.88 4.32 13.35
CA SER A 132 -11.36 3.25 14.22
C SER A 132 -10.01 3.62 14.85
N SER A 133 -9.63 2.96 15.94
CA SER A 133 -8.28 3.12 16.51
C SER A 133 -7.17 2.69 15.56
N GLU A 134 -7.45 1.74 14.65
CA GLU A 134 -6.51 1.35 13.59
C GLU A 134 -6.29 2.49 12.60
N GLN A 135 -7.38 3.12 12.12
CA GLN A 135 -7.28 4.31 11.26
C GLN A 135 -6.55 5.44 11.98
N ALA A 136 -6.92 5.71 13.23
CA ALA A 136 -6.30 6.78 14.01
C ALA A 136 -4.79 6.57 14.18
N TRP A 137 -4.35 5.35 14.48
CA TRP A 137 -2.92 5.03 14.57
C TRP A 137 -2.22 5.13 13.22
N TYR A 138 -2.81 4.59 12.16
CA TYR A 138 -2.26 4.69 10.80
C TYR A 138 -2.04 6.13 10.36
N LEU A 139 -3.00 7.02 10.65
CA LEU A 139 -2.88 8.45 10.32
C LEU A 139 -1.74 9.12 11.11
N ARG A 140 -1.54 8.75 12.38
CA ARG A 140 -0.43 9.26 13.20
C ARG A 140 0.93 8.81 12.67
N GLU A 141 1.05 7.53 12.35
CA GLU A 141 2.27 6.97 11.76
C GLU A 141 2.60 7.64 10.42
N LYS A 142 1.61 7.73 9.52
CA LYS A 142 1.80 8.26 8.17
C LYS A 142 1.99 9.76 8.11
N TYR A 143 1.14 10.54 8.79
CA TYR A 143 1.08 11.99 8.64
C TYR A 143 1.75 12.76 9.77
N LEU A 144 1.87 12.19 10.97
CA LEU A 144 2.60 12.81 12.08
C LEU A 144 4.00 12.21 12.25
N ARG A 145 4.39 11.22 11.43
CA ARG A 145 5.70 10.55 11.50
C ARG A 145 5.98 9.97 12.90
N MET A 146 4.93 9.52 13.58
CA MET A 146 5.04 8.90 14.91
C MET A 146 5.46 7.44 14.78
N GLU A 147 6.32 6.99 15.69
CA GLU A 147 6.71 5.59 15.80
C GLU A 147 5.96 4.91 16.95
N LYS A 148 5.65 3.61 16.79
CA LYS A 148 5.07 2.81 17.86
C LYS A 148 6.19 2.30 18.77
N GLU A 149 6.13 2.61 20.06
CA GLU A 149 7.01 2.01 21.08
C GLU A 149 6.71 0.52 21.30
#